data_AF-L7KNC8-F1
#
_entry.id   AF-L7KNC8-F1
#
_cell.length_a   1.000
_cell.length_b   1.000
_cell.length_c   1.000
_cell.angle_alpha   90.00
_cell.angle_beta   90.00
_cell.angle_gamma   90.00
#
_symmetry.space_group_name_H-M   'P 1'
#
loop_
_entity.id
_entity.type
_entity.pdbx_description
1 polymer ?
#
loop_
_entity_poly.entity_id
_entity_poly.type
_entity_poly.pdbx_seq_one_letter_code
_entity_poly.pdbx_strand_id
1 'polypeptide(L)'
;MARALDAPLDVLVVRKIGAPGQPEFAMGALAAGQVLITDDVPQQLGVSDELLQRIIADEDALRVERENTYRSGRPSTSFAGSALVLVDDGIATGATMAVAVRAVRAAGAIGVVVAVPTAPQDALQRFEADASVDRVVCVDIPQPFRAVAFHIMTFIR
;
A
#
# COMPACT_ATOMS: atom_id res chain seq x y z
N MET A 1 16.86 -4.54 5.34
CA MET A 1 15.93 -5.53 5.94
C MET A 1 16.07 -6.91 5.31
N ALA A 2 15.68 -7.12 4.04
CA ALA A 2 15.66 -8.46 3.41
C ALA A 2 16.97 -9.27 3.57
N ARG A 3 18.13 -8.65 3.33
CA ARG A 3 19.45 -9.29 3.55
C ARG A 3 19.69 -9.74 5.00
N ALA A 4 19.19 -8.98 5.98
CA ALA A 4 19.36 -9.32 7.40
C ALA A 4 18.42 -10.43 7.85
N LEU A 5 17.30 -10.62 7.13
CA LEU A 5 16.33 -11.70 7.37
C LEU A 5 16.55 -12.92 6.45
N ASP A 6 17.57 -12.88 5.59
CA ASP A 6 17.81 -13.84 4.51
C ASP A 6 16.52 -14.17 3.72
N ALA A 7 15.74 -13.14 3.41
CA ALA A 7 14.43 -13.26 2.80
C ALA A 7 14.40 -12.68 1.37
N PRO A 8 13.54 -13.21 0.48
CA PRO A 8 13.30 -12.61 -0.83
C PRO A 8 12.81 -11.16 -0.72
N LEU A 9 13.22 -10.31 -1.68
CA LEU A 9 12.75 -8.94 -1.79
C LEU A 9 12.12 -8.70 -3.16
N ASP A 10 10.88 -8.25 -3.15
CA ASP A 10 10.14 -7.81 -4.33
C ASP A 10 9.48 -6.44 -4.06
N VAL A 11 9.02 -5.80 -5.13
CA VAL A 11 8.33 -4.51 -5.09
C VAL A 11 6.83 -4.75 -5.28
N LEU A 12 6.03 -4.11 -4.44
CA LEU A 12 4.58 -4.04 -4.55
C LEU A 12 4.20 -2.63 -5.01
N VAL A 13 3.73 -2.49 -6.25
CA VAL A 13 3.24 -1.20 -6.75
C VAL A 13 1.78 -1.06 -6.36
N VAL A 14 1.49 -0.01 -5.58
CA VAL A 14 0.15 0.35 -5.12
C VAL A 14 -0.32 1.59 -5.86
N ARG A 15 -1.54 1.56 -6.37
CA ARG A 15 -2.22 2.68 -7.03
C ARG A 15 -3.51 3.00 -6.30
N LYS A 16 -3.85 4.29 -6.20
CA LYS A 16 -5.16 4.72 -5.72
C LYS A 16 -6.10 4.82 -6.91
N ILE A 17 -7.36 4.48 -6.71
CA ILE A 17 -8.43 4.75 -7.66
C ILE A 17 -9.06 6.07 -7.21
N GLY A 18 -8.60 7.18 -7.79
CA GLY A 18 -9.03 8.53 -7.43
C GLY A 18 -10.40 8.89 -8.02
N ALA A 19 -11.13 9.78 -7.35
CA ALA A 19 -12.40 10.30 -7.85
C ALA A 19 -12.19 11.18 -9.09
N PRO A 20 -13.16 11.20 -10.03
CA PRO A 20 -13.09 12.07 -11.20
C PRO A 20 -12.90 13.54 -10.80
N GLY A 21 -11.85 14.18 -11.35
CA GLY A 21 -11.52 15.58 -11.04
C GLY A 21 -10.87 15.81 -9.66
N GLN A 22 -10.77 14.77 -8.81
CA GLN A 22 -10.11 14.84 -7.50
C GLN A 22 -9.25 13.59 -7.26
N PRO A 23 -8.09 13.45 -7.94
CA PRO A 23 -7.25 12.25 -7.87
C PRO A 23 -6.76 11.90 -6.44
N GLU A 24 -6.65 12.91 -5.57
CA GLU A 24 -6.26 12.72 -4.17
C GLU A 24 -7.37 12.12 -3.31
N PHE A 25 -8.62 12.22 -3.74
CA PHE A 25 -9.77 11.61 -3.07
C PHE A 25 -9.93 10.16 -3.57
N ALA A 26 -9.41 9.19 -2.82
CA ALA A 26 -9.45 7.79 -3.23
C ALA A 26 -10.83 7.15 -2.99
N MET A 27 -11.42 6.63 -4.06
CA MET A 27 -12.64 5.79 -4.04
C MET A 27 -12.32 4.30 -3.96
N GLY A 28 -11.05 3.95 -4.09
CA GLY A 28 -10.57 2.59 -4.04
C GLY A 28 -9.08 2.57 -4.24
N ALA A 29 -8.54 1.38 -4.43
CA ALA A 29 -7.14 1.19 -4.70
C ALA A 29 -6.85 -0.15 -5.37
N LEU A 30 -5.64 -0.26 -5.89
CA LEU A 30 -5.22 -1.36 -6.74
C LEU A 30 -3.79 -1.75 -6.37
N ALA A 31 -3.56 -3.03 -6.10
CA ALA A 31 -2.21 -3.60 -5.93
C ALA A 31 -2.24 -5.11 -6.17
N ALA A 32 -1.13 -5.69 -6.63
CA ALA A 32 -1.03 -7.14 -6.90
C ALA A 32 -2.16 -7.71 -7.78
N GLY A 33 -2.67 -6.91 -8.73
CA GLY A 33 -3.82 -7.28 -9.58
C GLY A 33 -5.16 -7.35 -8.84
N GLN A 34 -5.21 -6.98 -7.56
CA GLN A 34 -6.42 -6.88 -6.76
C GLN A 34 -6.93 -5.45 -6.80
N VAL A 35 -8.24 -5.30 -7.03
CA VAL A 35 -8.96 -4.03 -7.00
C VAL A 35 -9.85 -4.03 -5.77
N LEU A 36 -9.70 -3.00 -4.94
CA LEU A 36 -10.50 -2.80 -3.74
C LEU A 36 -11.23 -1.47 -3.88
N ILE A 37 -12.55 -1.50 -3.94
CA ILE A 37 -13.37 -0.30 -3.99
C ILE A 37 -13.87 0.01 -2.58
N THR A 38 -13.86 1.29 -2.22
CA THR A 38 -14.41 1.77 -0.96
C THR A 38 -15.94 1.83 -1.08
N ASP A 39 -16.61 0.75 -0.71
CA ASP A 39 -18.07 0.57 -0.62
C ASP A 39 -18.88 1.56 -1.49
N ASP A 40 -19.75 2.37 -0.87
CA ASP A 40 -20.71 3.23 -1.56
C ASP A 40 -20.10 4.55 -2.09
N VAL A 41 -18.77 4.74 -1.98
CA VAL A 41 -18.13 6.02 -2.31
C VAL A 41 -18.27 6.38 -3.79
N PRO A 42 -18.00 5.50 -4.77
CA PRO A 42 -18.23 5.82 -6.18
C PRO A 42 -19.68 6.22 -6.46
N GLN A 43 -20.66 5.51 -5.88
CA GLN A 43 -22.08 5.77 -6.07
C GLN A 43 -22.48 7.12 -5.47
N GLN A 44 -22.00 7.45 -4.27
CA GLN A 44 -22.24 8.75 -3.62
C GLN A 44 -21.65 9.92 -4.42
N LEU A 45 -20.54 9.68 -5.13
CA LEU A 45 -19.93 10.68 -6.03
C LEU A 45 -20.56 10.71 -7.42
N GLY A 46 -21.57 9.87 -7.69
CA GLY A 46 -22.24 9.80 -9.00
C GLY A 46 -21.34 9.24 -10.11
N VAL A 47 -20.34 8.43 -9.76
CA VAL A 47 -19.44 7.79 -10.72
C VAL A 47 -20.16 6.56 -11.30
N SER A 48 -20.34 6.54 -12.63
CA SER A 48 -20.92 5.39 -13.31
C SER A 48 -19.96 4.19 -13.29
N ASP A 49 -20.51 2.98 -13.37
CA ASP A 49 -19.71 1.75 -13.41
C ASP A 49 -18.74 1.76 -14.61
N GLU A 50 -19.15 2.29 -15.78
CA GLU A 50 -18.29 2.37 -16.95
C GLU A 50 -17.11 3.33 -16.73
N LEU A 51 -17.35 4.46 -16.07
CA LEU A 51 -16.29 5.41 -15.74
C LEU A 51 -15.34 4.80 -14.70
N LEU A 52 -15.87 4.13 -13.68
CA LEU A 52 -15.07 3.46 -12.66
C LEU A 52 -14.17 2.37 -13.29
N GLN A 53 -14.72 1.52 -14.15
CA GLN A 53 -13.95 0.47 -14.83
C GLN A 53 -12.84 1.05 -15.73
N ARG A 54 -13.09 2.18 -16.39
CA ARG A 54 -12.05 2.88 -17.15
C ARG A 54 -10.92 3.37 -16.26
N ILE A 55 -11.23 4.02 -15.14
CA ILE A 55 -10.20 4.49 -14.19
C ILE A 55 -9.39 3.30 -13.65
N ILE A 56 -10.05 2.19 -13.31
CA ILE A 56 -9.38 0.97 -12.87
C ILE A 56 -8.39 0.47 -13.92
N ALA A 57 -8.83 0.38 -15.19
CA ALA A 57 -7.99 -0.11 -16.28
C ALA A 57 -6.77 0.80 -16.51
N ASP A 58 -6.97 2.12 -16.49
CA ASP A 58 -5.88 3.09 -16.66
C ASP A 58 -4.86 2.99 -15.51
N GLU A 59 -5.34 2.88 -14.26
CA GLU A 59 -4.48 2.71 -13.09
C GLU A 59 -3.75 1.36 -13.05
N ASP A 60 -4.38 0.29 -13.54
CA ASP A 60 -3.75 -1.03 -13.63
C ASP A 60 -2.64 -1.05 -14.70
N ALA A 61 -2.86 -0.40 -15.84
CA ALA A 61 -1.85 -0.27 -16.88
C ALA A 61 -0.60 0.44 -16.34
N LEU A 62 -0.78 1.55 -15.61
CA LEU A 62 0.31 2.28 -14.96
C LEU A 62 1.00 1.45 -13.87
N ARG A 63 0.25 0.65 -13.11
CA ARG A 63 0.84 -0.29 -12.14
C ARG A 63 1.76 -1.28 -12.85
N VAL A 64 1.28 -1.95 -13.89
CA VAL A 64 2.02 -2.97 -14.64
C VAL A 64 3.29 -2.36 -15.26
N GLU A 65 3.20 -1.17 -15.83
CA GLU A 65 4.35 -0.45 -16.37
C GLU A 65 5.44 -0.25 -15.29
N ARG A 66 5.06 0.31 -14.13
CA ARG A 66 5.98 0.55 -13.00
C ARG A 66 6.57 -0.73 -12.44
N GLU A 67 5.77 -1.78 -12.30
CA GLU A 67 6.23 -3.09 -11.85
C GLU A 67 7.32 -3.64 -12.77
N ASN A 68 7.12 -3.54 -14.09
CA ASN A 68 8.09 -3.97 -15.08
C ASN A 68 9.39 -3.16 -14.96
N THR A 69 9.29 -1.84 -14.79
CA THR A 69 10.45 -0.98 -14.56
C THR A 69 11.23 -1.39 -13.30
N TYR A 70 10.55 -1.51 -12.14
CA TYR A 70 11.20 -1.80 -10.87
C TYR A 70 11.75 -3.22 -10.76
N ARG A 71 11.12 -4.18 -11.44
CA ARG A 71 11.63 -5.56 -11.48
C ARG A 71 12.78 -5.72 -12.46
N SER A 72 12.88 -4.86 -13.48
CA SER A 72 13.94 -4.89 -14.50
C SER A 72 14.11 -6.29 -15.11
N GLY A 73 12.99 -6.94 -15.45
CA GLY A 73 12.96 -8.29 -16.03
C GLY A 73 12.93 -9.44 -15.02
N ARG A 74 13.03 -9.19 -13.71
CA ARG A 74 12.79 -10.23 -12.69
C ARG A 74 11.32 -10.66 -12.68
N PRO A 75 11.00 -11.95 -12.52
CA PRO A 75 9.63 -12.41 -12.40
C PRO A 75 8.97 -11.86 -11.13
N SER A 76 7.64 -11.71 -11.14
CA SER A 76 6.89 -11.37 -9.93
C SER A 76 6.92 -12.52 -8.93
N THR A 77 7.06 -12.21 -7.66
CA THR A 77 6.98 -13.19 -6.57
C THR A 77 5.51 -13.46 -6.24
N SER A 78 5.14 -14.74 -6.15
CA SER A 78 3.80 -15.10 -5.65
C SER A 78 3.71 -14.81 -4.15
N PHE A 79 2.62 -14.16 -3.74
CA PHE A 79 2.31 -13.89 -2.34
C PHE A 79 1.51 -15.03 -1.68
N ALA A 80 0.85 -15.86 -2.48
CA ALA A 80 -0.04 -16.91 -1.99
C ALA A 80 0.74 -17.91 -1.12
N GLY A 81 0.21 -18.21 0.06
CA GLY A 81 0.83 -19.15 1.00
C GLY A 81 2.07 -18.60 1.73
N SER A 82 2.41 -17.33 1.54
CA SER A 82 3.59 -16.72 2.16
C SER A 82 3.24 -15.81 3.34
N ALA A 83 4.14 -15.71 4.31
CA ALA A 83 4.14 -14.63 5.29
C ALA A 83 4.98 -13.46 4.76
N LEU A 84 4.44 -12.25 4.81
CA LEU A 84 5.02 -11.06 4.19
C LEU A 84 5.37 -10.00 5.22
N VAL A 85 6.47 -9.29 4.98
CA VAL A 85 6.80 -8.06 5.69
C VAL A 85 6.67 -6.90 4.71
N LEU A 86 5.64 -6.08 4.88
CA LEU A 86 5.42 -4.87 4.10
C LEU A 86 6.22 -3.73 4.73
N VAL A 87 7.00 -3.06 3.90
CA VAL A 87 7.87 -1.95 4.31
C VAL A 87 7.64 -0.71 3.49
N ASP A 88 7.86 0.44 4.13
CA ASP A 88 7.92 1.75 3.49
C ASP A 88 8.92 2.64 4.24
N ASP A 89 9.21 3.83 3.73
CA ASP A 89 10.07 4.81 4.37
C ASP A 89 9.45 5.47 5.62
N GLY A 90 8.13 5.34 5.78
CA GLY A 90 7.38 5.76 6.94
C GLY A 90 5.88 5.70 6.66
N ILE A 91 5.08 5.94 7.69
CA ILE A 91 3.62 6.06 7.55
C ILE A 91 3.22 7.45 8.02
N ALA A 92 2.58 8.22 7.15
CA ALA A 92 1.90 9.46 7.55
C ALA A 92 0.44 9.15 7.92
N THR A 93 -0.41 8.86 6.92
CA THR A 93 -1.81 8.50 7.14
C THR A 93 -2.06 7.00 7.15
N GLY A 94 -1.19 6.24 6.47
CA GLY A 94 -1.30 4.78 6.33
C GLY A 94 -2.20 4.32 5.19
N ALA A 95 -2.82 5.21 4.43
CA ALA A 95 -3.77 4.83 3.38
C ALA A 95 -3.16 3.87 2.35
N THR A 96 -1.95 4.17 1.84
CA THR A 96 -1.26 3.30 0.88
C THR A 96 -0.92 1.92 1.48
N MET A 97 -0.43 1.90 2.72
CA MET A 97 -0.08 0.66 3.41
C MET A 97 -1.33 -0.20 3.71
N ALA A 98 -2.45 0.42 4.09
CA ALA A 98 -3.71 -0.30 4.31
C ALA A 98 -4.21 -0.99 3.04
N VAL A 99 -4.07 -0.33 1.89
CA VAL A 99 -4.36 -0.96 0.59
C VAL A 99 -3.43 -2.13 0.33
N ALA A 100 -2.13 -1.96 0.56
CA ALA A 100 -1.13 -3.01 0.36
C ALA A 100 -1.49 -4.25 1.18
N VAL A 101 -1.79 -4.09 2.47
CA VAL A 101 -2.21 -5.16 3.39
C VAL A 101 -3.41 -5.93 2.81
N ARG A 102 -4.48 -5.22 2.46
CA ARG A 102 -5.69 -5.85 1.94
C ARG A 102 -5.45 -6.58 0.63
N ALA A 103 -4.67 -5.98 -0.28
CA ALA A 103 -4.35 -6.59 -1.57
C ALA A 103 -3.53 -7.87 -1.43
N VAL A 104 -2.50 -7.88 -0.56
CA VAL A 104 -1.70 -9.11 -0.37
C VAL A 104 -2.48 -10.20 0.36
N ARG A 105 -3.38 -9.84 1.28
CA ARG A 105 -4.31 -10.80 1.89
C ARG A 105 -5.27 -11.39 0.88
N ALA A 106 -5.88 -10.57 0.03
CA ALA A 106 -6.74 -11.05 -1.07
C ALA A 106 -5.95 -11.94 -2.05
N ALA A 107 -4.67 -11.68 -2.25
CA ALA A 107 -3.75 -12.53 -3.02
C ALA A 107 -3.27 -13.81 -2.29
N GLY A 108 -3.80 -14.09 -1.09
CA GLY A 108 -3.55 -15.35 -0.36
C GLY A 108 -2.37 -15.34 0.60
N ALA A 109 -1.87 -14.17 1.02
CA ALA A 109 -0.85 -14.09 2.07
C ALA A 109 -1.39 -14.66 3.39
N ILE A 110 -0.64 -15.60 3.98
CA ILE A 110 -1.02 -16.26 5.24
C ILE A 110 -0.58 -15.47 6.46
N GLY A 111 0.35 -14.53 6.29
CA GLY A 111 0.73 -13.56 7.33
C GLY A 111 1.18 -12.23 6.74
N VAL A 112 0.94 -11.14 7.45
CA VAL A 112 1.29 -9.77 7.09
C VAL A 112 1.80 -9.02 8.30
N VAL A 113 3.06 -8.60 8.23
CA VAL A 113 3.70 -7.68 9.17
C VAL A 113 3.87 -6.33 8.49
N VAL A 114 3.44 -5.25 9.12
CA VAL A 114 3.74 -3.88 8.69
C VAL A 114 4.97 -3.41 9.45
N ALA A 115 6.04 -3.02 8.75
CA ALA A 115 7.29 -2.58 9.36
C ALA A 115 7.78 -1.26 8.74
N VAL A 116 7.82 -0.19 9.55
CA VAL A 116 8.25 1.14 9.09
C VAL A 116 9.16 1.83 10.10
N PRO A 117 10.08 2.70 9.68
CA PRO A 117 10.97 3.37 10.62
C PRO A 117 10.27 4.46 11.44
N THR A 118 9.23 5.13 10.90
CA THR A 118 8.53 6.22 11.60
C THR A 118 7.04 6.27 11.25
N ALA A 119 6.20 6.58 12.23
CA ALA A 119 4.76 6.79 12.04
C ALA A 119 4.13 7.56 13.21
N PRO A 120 2.99 8.26 13.03
CA PRO A 120 2.22 8.78 14.15
C PRO A 120 1.48 7.64 14.87
N GLN A 121 1.24 7.84 16.16
CA GLN A 121 0.61 6.84 17.03
C GLN A 121 -0.79 6.42 16.56
N ASP A 122 -1.58 7.34 16.02
CA ASP A 122 -2.94 7.06 15.55
C ASP A 122 -2.95 6.13 14.32
N ALA A 123 -1.98 6.27 13.41
CA ALA A 123 -1.84 5.37 12.28
C ALA A 123 -1.44 3.96 12.72
N LEU A 124 -0.53 3.83 13.69
CA LEU A 124 -0.13 2.52 14.23
C LEU A 124 -1.30 1.79 14.90
N GLN A 125 -2.08 2.50 15.72
CA GLN A 125 -3.26 1.94 16.40
C GLN A 125 -4.30 1.41 15.40
N ARG A 126 -4.48 2.07 14.24
CA ARG A 126 -5.38 1.56 13.19
C ARG A 126 -4.90 0.24 12.62
N PHE A 127 -3.60 0.06 12.41
CA PHE A 127 -3.04 -1.22 11.93
C PHE A 127 -3.05 -2.30 13.00
N GLU A 128 -2.80 -1.95 14.27
CA GLU A 128 -2.89 -2.90 15.39
C GLU A 128 -4.32 -3.41 15.61
N ALA A 129 -5.33 -2.60 15.30
CA ALA A 129 -6.74 -2.98 15.38
C ALA A 129 -7.24 -3.72 14.13
N ASP A 130 -6.48 -3.74 13.04
CA ASP A 130 -6.87 -4.40 11.79
C ASP A 130 -6.52 -5.89 11.83
N ALA A 131 -7.54 -6.76 11.85
CA ALA A 131 -7.36 -8.22 11.90
C ALA A 131 -6.62 -8.81 10.69
N SER A 132 -6.46 -8.04 9.61
CA SER A 132 -5.66 -8.44 8.45
C SER A 132 -4.15 -8.24 8.65
N VAL A 133 -3.73 -7.55 9.73
CA VAL A 133 -2.34 -7.33 10.11
C VAL A 133 -2.01 -8.18 11.34
N ASP A 134 -1.02 -9.05 11.24
CA ASP A 134 -0.62 -9.89 12.38
C ASP A 134 0.30 -9.16 13.35
N ARG A 135 1.08 -8.19 12.83
CA ARG A 135 2.01 -7.41 13.63
C ARG A 135 2.35 -6.08 13.00
N VAL A 136 2.52 -5.07 13.84
CA VAL A 136 3.07 -3.76 13.48
C VAL A 136 4.42 -3.59 14.17
N VAL A 137 5.41 -3.11 13.42
CA VAL A 137 6.75 -2.80 13.92
C VAL A 137 7.09 -1.37 13.50
N CYS A 138 7.26 -0.48 14.47
CA CYS A 138 7.67 0.90 14.24
C CYS A 138 8.90 1.22 15.10
N VAL A 139 9.93 1.83 14.49
CA VAL A 139 11.17 2.16 15.21
C VAL A 139 11.02 3.45 16.03
N ASP A 140 10.43 4.49 15.44
CA ASP A 140 10.24 5.80 16.06
C ASP A 140 8.79 6.29 15.95
N ILE A 141 8.24 6.81 17.04
CA ILE A 141 6.86 7.30 17.13
C ILE A 141 6.89 8.75 17.62
N PRO A 142 7.23 9.72 16.75
CA PRO A 142 7.50 11.09 17.18
C PRO A 142 6.23 11.82 17.59
N GLN A 143 6.36 12.68 18.61
CA GLN A 143 5.31 13.58 19.06
C GLN A 143 5.85 15.02 19.21
N PRO A 144 5.33 16.01 18.45
CA PRO A 144 4.32 15.87 17.40
C PRO A 144 4.88 15.22 16.13
N PHE A 145 4.09 14.39 15.47
CA PHE A 145 4.38 13.93 14.12
C PHE A 145 4.12 15.07 13.11
N ARG A 146 5.07 15.33 12.20
CA ARG A 146 4.92 16.35 11.16
C ARG A 146 4.77 15.73 9.77
N ALA A 147 5.81 15.02 9.33
CA ALA A 147 5.82 14.24 8.09
C ALA A 147 6.99 13.28 8.15
N VAL A 148 6.93 12.18 7.38
CA VAL A 148 7.99 11.19 7.28
C VAL A 148 9.35 11.83 6.96
N ALA A 149 9.37 12.81 6.03
CA ALA A 149 10.59 13.50 5.60
C ALA A 149 11.35 14.24 6.71
N PHE A 150 10.68 14.65 7.81
CA PHE A 150 11.36 15.30 8.93
C PHE A 150 12.21 14.34 9.78
N HIS A 151 11.97 13.03 9.63
CA HIS A 151 12.62 11.97 10.41
C HIS A 151 13.64 11.17 9.60
N ILE A 152 13.80 11.49 8.30
CA ILE A 152 14.80 10.89 7.42
C ILE A 152 15.88 11.94 7.14
N MET A 153 17.10 11.71 7.64
CA MET A 153 18.22 12.65 7.50
C MET A 153 18.72 12.84 6.05
N THR A 154 18.20 12.09 5.07
CA THR A 154 18.60 12.23 3.67
C THR A 154 17.41 11.96 2.73
N PHE A 155 16.67 13.01 2.35
CA PHE A 155 15.86 13.01 1.14
C PHE A 155 16.76 13.38 -0.03
N ILE A 156 17.23 12.40 -0.80
CA ILE A 156 17.91 12.70 -2.06
C ILE A 156 16.82 13.18 -3.04
N ARG A 157 16.94 14.45 -3.44
CA ARG A 157 16.11 15.07 -4.49
C ARG A 157 16.41 14.48 -5.86
#